data_AF-A0AAW9ILA4-F1
#
_entry.id   AF-A0AAW9ILA4-F1
#
_cell.length_a   1.000
_cell.length_b   1.000
_cell.length_c   1.000
_cell.angle_alpha   90.00
_cell.angle_beta   90.00
_cell.angle_gamma   90.00
#
_symmetry.space_group_name_H-M   'P 1'
#
loop_
_entity.id
_entity.type
_entity.pdbx_description
1 polymer ?
#
loop_
_entity_poly.entity_id
_entity_poly.type
_entity_poly.pdbx_seq_one_letter_code
_entity_poly.pdbx_strand_id
1 'polypeptide(L)'
;VNVDTIGHIAESVESFNIPNLEKLGIANLRPIKHLQKQEKPLGYQMKMKEASTGKDTMTGHWEMVGLHITKPFQTFTDTGFPQELLEELTKRTGHNIVGNKSASGTEILDEFGEHQMKTGDMIVYTSADSVLQICGHGETFGLDELY
;
A
#
# COMPACT_ATOMS: atom_id res chain seq x y z
N VAL A 1 5.55 -15.86 7.31
CA VAL A 1 5.85 -16.58 8.59
C VAL A 1 6.73 -15.65 9.41
N ASN A 2 6.55 -15.59 10.74
CA ASN A 2 7.25 -14.66 11.64
C ASN A 2 6.98 -13.17 11.37
N VAL A 3 5.72 -12.81 11.11
CA VAL A 3 5.32 -11.40 10.99
C VAL A 3 4.55 -11.00 12.25
N ASP A 4 5.07 -10.04 13.01
CA ASP A 4 4.42 -9.47 14.19
C ASP A 4 4.70 -7.96 14.25
N THR A 5 3.83 -7.15 13.64
CA THR A 5 4.01 -5.70 13.55
C THR A 5 4.20 -5.04 14.91
N ILE A 6 3.25 -5.22 15.84
CA ILE A 6 3.32 -4.57 17.16
C ILE A 6 4.46 -5.16 17.99
N GLY A 7 4.72 -6.47 17.89
CA GLY A 7 5.76 -7.14 18.68
C GLY A 7 7.15 -6.66 18.27
N HIS A 8 7.44 -6.70 16.97
CA HIS A 8 8.74 -6.27 16.45
C HIS A 8 8.99 -4.77 16.65
N ILE A 9 7.96 -3.91 16.57
CA ILE A 9 8.09 -2.49 16.92
C ILE A 9 8.45 -2.34 18.40
N ALA A 10 7.74 -3.04 19.30
CA ALA A 10 8.02 -2.96 20.73
C ALA A 10 9.43 -3.48 21.07
N GLU A 11 9.91 -4.50 20.36
CA GLU A 11 11.24 -5.08 20.52
C GLU A 11 12.37 -4.17 20.06
N SER A 12 12.18 -3.44 18.95
CA SER A 12 13.20 -2.61 18.31
C SER A 12 13.50 -1.30 19.02
N VAL A 13 12.64 -0.90 19.96
CA VAL A 13 12.77 0.36 20.72
C VAL A 13 13.13 0.13 22.19
N GLU A 14 13.86 1.08 22.77
CA GLU A 14 14.20 1.08 24.19
C GLU A 14 12.97 1.26 25.09
N SER A 15 11.96 2.00 24.62
CA SER A 15 10.68 2.17 25.30
C SER A 15 9.53 2.22 24.30
N PHE A 16 8.41 1.57 24.63
CA PHE A 16 7.19 1.57 23.84
C PHE A 16 6.00 1.88 24.75
N ASN A 17 5.46 3.10 24.62
CA ASN A 17 4.45 3.63 25.54
C ASN A 17 3.14 3.94 24.81
N ILE A 18 2.11 3.10 25.03
CA ILE A 18 0.75 3.27 24.49
C ILE A 18 -0.29 3.16 25.61
N PRO A 19 -0.27 4.07 26.61
CA PRO A 19 -0.91 3.86 27.90
C PRO A 19 -2.44 3.76 27.81
N ASN A 20 -3.04 4.37 26.80
CA ASN A 20 -4.49 4.29 26.58
C ASN A 20 -4.90 2.93 26.00
N LEU A 21 -4.14 2.39 25.04
CA LEU A 21 -4.37 1.05 24.50
C LEU A 21 -4.04 -0.03 25.53
N GLU A 22 -3.02 0.21 26.36
CA GLU A 22 -2.69 -0.62 27.51
C GLU A 22 -3.88 -0.70 28.48
N LYS A 23 -4.44 0.44 28.92
CA LYS A 23 -5.67 0.50 29.74
C LYS A 23 -6.87 -0.18 29.10
N LEU A 24 -7.01 -0.11 27.76
CA LEU A 24 -8.03 -0.84 27.00
C LEU A 24 -7.78 -2.35 26.93
N GLY A 25 -6.61 -2.84 27.34
CA GLY A 25 -6.28 -4.25 27.45
C GLY A 25 -5.49 -4.83 26.28
N ILE A 26 -4.79 -4.03 25.47
CA ILE A 26 -4.06 -4.56 24.29
C ILE A 26 -3.05 -5.68 24.67
N ALA A 27 -2.36 -5.55 25.81
CA ALA A 27 -1.44 -6.56 26.32
C ALA A 27 -2.14 -7.81 26.89
N ASN A 28 -3.46 -7.77 27.11
CA ASN A 28 -4.25 -8.92 27.52
C ASN A 28 -4.45 -9.92 26.36
N LEU A 29 -4.45 -9.44 25.11
CA LEU A 29 -4.57 -10.29 23.92
C LEU A 29 -3.34 -11.20 23.73
N ARG A 30 -2.16 -10.66 23.99
CA ARG A 30 -0.87 -11.36 23.95
C ARG A 30 0.21 -10.54 24.67
N PRO A 31 1.32 -11.15 25.11
CA PRO A 31 2.49 -10.42 25.60
C PRO A 31 3.06 -9.48 24.52
N ILE A 32 3.38 -8.25 24.92
CA ILE A 32 4.04 -7.21 24.12
C ILE A 32 5.09 -6.57 25.02
N LYS A 33 6.34 -6.43 24.56
CA LYS A 33 7.44 -5.84 25.35
C LYS A 33 7.03 -4.43 25.81
N HIS A 34 7.47 -4.06 27.02
CA HIS A 34 7.18 -2.77 27.68
C HIS A 34 5.75 -2.57 28.18
N LEU A 35 4.79 -3.43 27.81
CA LEU A 35 3.40 -3.31 28.24
C LEU A 35 3.03 -4.37 29.27
N GLN A 36 2.13 -4.02 30.17
CA GLN A 36 1.60 -4.88 31.23
C GLN A 36 0.14 -5.22 30.96
N LYS A 37 -0.22 -6.47 31.29
CA LYS A 37 -1.62 -6.91 31.30
C LYS A 37 -2.41 -6.11 32.33
N GLN A 38 -3.64 -5.77 31.98
CA GLN A 38 -4.55 -5.07 32.89
C GLN A 38 -5.47 -6.06 33.59
N GLU A 39 -5.57 -6.00 34.91
CA GLU A 39 -6.52 -6.82 35.69
C GLU A 39 -7.98 -6.45 35.40
N LYS A 40 -8.24 -5.15 35.16
CA LYS A 40 -9.55 -4.58 34.87
C LYS A 40 -9.49 -3.71 33.61
N PRO A 41 -9.40 -4.32 32.41
CA PRO A 41 -9.33 -3.55 31.17
C PRO A 41 -10.62 -2.76 30.96
N LEU A 42 -10.49 -1.58 30.36
CA LEU A 42 -11.64 -0.68 30.11
C LEU A 42 -12.53 -1.12 28.94
N GLY A 43 -12.02 -1.98 28.05
CA GLY A 43 -12.74 -2.48 26.88
C GLY A 43 -12.87 -4.00 26.86
N TYR A 44 -13.55 -4.51 25.84
CA TYR A 44 -13.45 -5.91 25.44
C TYR A 44 -12.33 -6.08 24.42
N GLN A 45 -11.67 -7.23 24.41
CA GLN A 45 -10.60 -7.53 23.47
C GLN A 45 -10.93 -8.76 22.64
N MET A 46 -10.62 -8.68 21.35
CA MET A 46 -10.65 -9.81 20.44
C MET A 46 -9.53 -9.66 19.41
N LYS A 47 -9.00 -10.78 18.94
CA LYS A 47 -8.22 -10.85 17.70
C LYS A 47 -9.11 -11.40 16.60
N MET A 48 -9.06 -10.75 15.44
CA MET A 48 -9.80 -11.19 14.25
C MET A 48 -8.86 -11.94 13.31
N LYS A 49 -9.41 -12.88 12.55
CA LYS A 49 -8.69 -13.59 11.49
C LYS A 49 -9.40 -13.26 10.19
N GLU A 50 -8.69 -12.63 9.27
CA GLU A 50 -9.16 -12.32 7.93
C GLU A 50 -9.60 -13.62 7.21
N ALA A 51 -10.81 -13.62 6.67
CA ALA A 51 -11.43 -14.75 5.98
C ALA A 51 -11.23 -14.68 4.46
N SER A 52 -11.11 -13.48 3.91
CA SER A 52 -10.85 -13.20 2.50
C SER A 52 -9.46 -13.66 2.07
N THR A 53 -9.23 -13.76 0.77
CA THR A 53 -8.00 -14.29 0.19
C THR A 53 -6.91 -13.24 -0.05
N GLY A 54 -7.24 -11.95 0.07
CA GLY A 54 -6.32 -10.82 -0.01
C GLY A 54 -5.82 -10.36 1.36
N LYS A 55 -4.78 -9.54 1.34
CA LYS A 55 -4.23 -8.82 2.51
C LYS A 55 -4.05 -7.32 2.23
N ASP A 56 -4.57 -6.86 1.10
CA ASP A 56 -4.51 -5.47 0.69
C ASP A 56 -5.52 -4.63 1.48
N THR A 57 -5.28 -3.32 1.51
CA THR A 57 -6.09 -2.37 2.29
C THR A 57 -7.58 -2.47 1.95
N MET A 58 -7.94 -2.65 0.67
CA MET A 58 -9.35 -2.68 0.29
C MET A 58 -10.04 -3.96 0.74
N THR A 59 -9.40 -5.12 0.55
CA THR A 59 -9.91 -6.41 1.03
C THR A 59 -10.24 -6.36 2.52
N GLY A 60 -9.32 -5.86 3.35
CA GLY A 60 -9.55 -5.77 4.80
C GLY A 60 -10.71 -4.84 5.17
N HIS A 61 -10.81 -3.66 4.55
CA HIS A 61 -11.90 -2.72 4.81
C HIS A 61 -13.26 -3.25 4.33
N TRP A 62 -13.29 -3.95 3.19
CA TRP A 62 -14.49 -4.57 2.64
C TRP A 62 -14.99 -5.72 3.53
N GLU A 63 -14.07 -6.51 4.07
CA GLU A 63 -14.43 -7.56 5.04
C GLU A 63 -14.98 -6.99 6.34
N MET A 64 -14.42 -5.88 6.84
CA MET A 64 -14.94 -5.18 8.02
C MET A 64 -16.38 -4.70 7.86
N VAL A 65 -16.84 -4.44 6.63
CA VAL A 65 -18.23 -4.04 6.32
C VAL A 65 -19.09 -5.20 5.80
N GLY A 66 -18.60 -6.44 5.90
CA GLY A 66 -19.38 -7.66 5.67
C GLY A 66 -19.23 -8.32 4.30
N LEU A 67 -18.26 -7.91 3.47
CA LEU A 67 -17.99 -8.57 2.19
C LEU A 67 -16.97 -9.72 2.34
N HIS A 68 -17.08 -10.74 1.50
CA HIS A 68 -16.11 -11.84 1.46
C HIS A 68 -15.40 -11.85 0.11
N ILE A 69 -14.11 -11.47 0.10
CA ILE A 69 -13.34 -11.27 -1.12
C ILE A 69 -12.54 -12.54 -1.41
N THR A 70 -12.88 -13.20 -2.51
CA THR A 70 -12.23 -14.45 -2.95
C THR A 70 -11.19 -14.22 -4.03
N LYS A 71 -11.21 -13.04 -4.67
CA LYS A 71 -10.26 -12.62 -5.69
C LYS A 71 -9.43 -11.45 -5.15
N PRO A 72 -8.15 -11.66 -4.82
CA PRO A 72 -7.32 -10.60 -4.26
C PRO A 72 -6.96 -9.58 -5.34
N PHE A 73 -6.72 -8.35 -4.90
CA PHE A 73 -6.12 -7.34 -5.76
C PHE A 73 -4.64 -7.67 -6.03
N GLN A 74 -4.17 -7.35 -7.23
CA GLN A 74 -2.79 -7.61 -7.63
C GLN A 74 -1.90 -6.43 -7.26
N THR A 75 -0.76 -6.71 -6.62
CA THR A 75 0.30 -5.73 -6.40
C THR A 75 1.42 -5.99 -7.39
N PHE A 76 2.03 -4.92 -7.90
CA PHE A 76 3.08 -5.00 -8.92
C PHE A 76 4.41 -4.42 -8.41
N THR A 77 4.58 -4.42 -7.07
CA THR A 77 5.69 -3.74 -6.39
C THR A 77 7.06 -4.25 -6.79
N ASP A 78 7.23 -5.58 -6.90
CA ASP A 78 8.52 -6.21 -7.17
C ASP A 78 8.84 -6.33 -8.67
N THR A 79 7.81 -6.33 -9.53
CA THR A 79 7.96 -6.68 -10.95
C THR A 79 7.64 -5.55 -11.91
N GLY A 80 6.92 -4.51 -11.45
CA GLY A 80 6.18 -3.64 -12.35
C GLY A 80 5.00 -4.36 -13.00
N PHE A 81 4.30 -3.65 -13.87
CA PHE A 81 3.16 -4.17 -14.63
C PHE A 81 3.61 -5.15 -15.72
N PRO A 82 2.78 -6.15 -16.05
CA PRO A 82 3.04 -7.07 -17.16
C PRO A 82 3.16 -6.32 -18.49
N GLN A 83 4.08 -6.78 -19.34
CA GLN A 83 4.33 -6.19 -20.65
C GLN A 83 3.04 -6.09 -21.51
N GLU A 84 2.17 -7.10 -21.46
CA GLU A 84 0.89 -7.10 -22.19
C GLU A 84 -0.02 -5.91 -21.79
N LEU A 85 -0.02 -5.53 -20.51
CA LEU A 85 -0.79 -4.36 -20.04
C LEU A 85 -0.23 -3.05 -20.61
N LEU A 86 1.10 -2.93 -20.65
CA LEU A 86 1.77 -1.73 -21.15
C LEU A 86 1.65 -1.58 -22.66
N GLU A 87 1.72 -2.69 -23.39
CA GLU A 87 1.53 -2.71 -24.85
C GLU A 87 0.11 -2.30 -25.23
N GLU A 88 -0.89 -2.82 -24.52
CA GLU A 88 -2.28 -2.44 -24.75
C GLU A 88 -2.53 -0.96 -24.37
N LEU A 89 -1.90 -0.46 -23.30
CA LEU A 89 -1.98 0.95 -22.93
C LEU A 89 -1.34 1.84 -24.01
N THR A 90 -0.12 1.53 -24.44
CA THR A 90 0.59 2.23 -25.53
C THR A 90 -0.24 2.27 -26.81
N LYS A 91 -0.86 1.15 -27.18
CA LYS A 91 -1.70 1.04 -28.37
C LYS A 91 -2.95 1.91 -28.30
N ARG A 92 -3.55 2.06 -27.11
CA ARG A 92 -4.78 2.84 -26.90
C ARG A 92 -4.54 4.33 -26.80
N THR A 93 -3.40 4.73 -26.23
CA THR A 93 -3.10 6.13 -25.94
C THR A 93 -2.18 6.75 -26.99
N GLY A 94 -1.41 5.94 -27.72
CA GLY A 94 -0.41 6.41 -28.68
C GLY A 94 0.89 6.93 -28.03
N HIS A 95 0.99 6.88 -26.70
CA HIS A 95 2.20 7.28 -25.94
C HIS A 95 3.01 6.05 -25.57
N ASN A 96 4.34 6.10 -25.74
CA ASN A 96 5.19 5.07 -25.14
C ASN A 96 5.22 5.22 -23.62
N ILE A 97 5.71 4.19 -22.92
CA ILE A 97 5.71 4.14 -21.46
C ILE A 97 7.13 4.05 -20.92
N VAL A 98 7.41 4.81 -19.86
CA VAL A 98 8.64 4.74 -19.07
C VAL A 98 8.34 4.52 -17.57
N GLY A 99 9.37 4.12 -16.80
CA GLY A 99 9.24 3.82 -15.37
C GLY A 99 8.97 2.34 -15.10
N ASN A 100 7.69 1.95 -15.13
CA ASN A 100 7.17 0.61 -14.82
C ASN A 100 7.78 -0.05 -13.57
N LYS A 101 7.81 0.67 -12.45
CA LYS A 101 8.35 0.17 -11.19
C LYS A 101 7.63 0.74 -9.99
N SER A 102 7.83 0.14 -8.82
CA SER A 102 7.44 0.77 -7.55
C SER A 102 8.38 1.93 -7.26
N ALA A 103 7.84 3.13 -7.04
CA ALA A 103 8.62 4.31 -6.71
C ALA A 103 7.76 5.32 -5.94
N SER A 104 8.41 6.21 -5.18
CA SER A 104 7.71 7.40 -4.69
C SER A 104 7.44 8.38 -5.84
N GLY A 105 6.41 9.21 -5.70
CA GLY A 105 6.08 10.23 -6.71
C GLY A 105 7.24 11.22 -6.95
N THR A 106 8.01 11.56 -5.92
CA THR A 106 9.18 12.42 -6.07
C THR A 106 10.30 11.72 -6.82
N GLU A 107 10.62 10.49 -6.46
CA GLU A 107 11.68 9.70 -7.09
C GLU A 107 11.44 9.47 -8.58
N ILE A 108 10.20 9.11 -8.96
CA ILE A 108 9.89 8.84 -10.37
C ILE A 108 9.91 10.11 -11.23
N LEU A 109 9.59 11.26 -10.63
CA LEU A 109 9.67 12.57 -11.30
C LEU A 109 11.12 13.03 -11.46
N ASP A 110 11.96 12.84 -10.45
CA ASP A 110 13.38 13.17 -10.53
C ASP A 110 14.08 12.34 -11.62
N GLU A 111 13.65 11.09 -11.83
CA GLU A 111 14.23 10.19 -12.82
C GLU A 111 13.68 10.38 -14.25
N PHE A 112 12.37 10.53 -14.41
CA PHE A 112 11.72 10.53 -15.74
C PHE A 112 11.00 11.83 -16.09
N GLY A 113 10.90 12.82 -15.20
CA GLY A 113 10.17 14.05 -15.45
C GLY A 113 10.70 14.82 -16.66
N GLU A 114 12.02 15.02 -16.74
CA GLU A 114 12.63 15.67 -17.91
C GLU A 114 12.46 14.87 -19.20
N HIS A 115 12.50 13.54 -19.13
CA HIS A 115 12.29 12.66 -20.28
C HIS A 115 10.86 12.83 -20.80
N GLN A 116 9.87 12.71 -19.92
CA GLN A 116 8.45 12.85 -20.25
C GLN A 116 8.14 14.21 -20.89
N MET A 117 8.72 15.30 -20.36
CA MET A 117 8.53 16.63 -20.95
C MET A 117 9.12 16.76 -22.36
N LYS A 118 10.21 16.05 -22.66
CA LYS A 118 10.90 16.11 -23.96
C LYS A 118 10.27 15.20 -25.01
N THR A 119 9.82 14.01 -24.63
CA THR A 119 9.33 12.99 -25.57
C THR A 119 7.82 12.87 -25.62
N GLY A 120 7.12 13.26 -24.56
CA GLY A 120 5.70 12.98 -24.37
C GLY A 120 5.42 11.57 -23.83
N ASP A 121 6.44 10.72 -23.62
CA ASP A 121 6.24 9.35 -23.13
C ASP A 121 5.65 9.35 -21.72
N MET A 122 4.63 8.54 -21.52
CA MET A 122 3.89 8.44 -20.27
C MET A 122 4.72 7.79 -19.16
N ILE A 123 4.81 8.43 -17.99
CA ILE A 123 5.43 7.81 -16.82
C ILE A 123 4.37 6.94 -16.14
N VAL A 124 4.60 5.63 -16.11
CA VAL A 124 3.72 4.68 -15.41
C VAL A 124 4.49 4.06 -14.25
N TYR A 125 3.91 4.09 -13.05
CA TYR A 125 4.54 3.53 -11.85
C TYR A 125 3.49 3.01 -10.87
N THR A 126 3.95 2.35 -9.81
CA THR A 126 3.09 1.78 -8.76
C THR A 126 3.68 2.05 -7.37
N SER A 127 3.01 1.54 -6.33
CA SER A 127 3.45 1.59 -4.94
C SER A 127 3.42 0.19 -4.31
N ALA A 128 3.40 0.13 -2.98
CA ALA A 128 3.15 -1.11 -2.25
C ALA A 128 1.67 -1.57 -2.33
N ASP A 129 0.76 -0.64 -2.65
CA ASP A 129 -0.67 -0.91 -2.79
C ASP A 129 -1.03 -1.29 -4.23
N SER A 130 -2.24 -1.82 -4.43
CA SER A 130 -2.76 -2.16 -5.76
C SER A 130 -3.21 -0.90 -6.50
N VAL A 131 -2.25 -0.15 -7.03
CA VAL A 131 -2.48 1.09 -7.78
C VAL A 131 -1.67 1.13 -9.07
N LEU A 132 -2.24 1.72 -10.12
CA LEU A 132 -1.54 2.12 -11.33
C LEU A 132 -1.56 3.64 -11.40
N GLN A 133 -0.38 4.24 -11.35
CA GLN A 133 -0.21 5.68 -11.33
C GLN A 133 0.36 6.11 -12.68
N ILE A 134 -0.31 7.09 -13.30
CA ILE A 134 0.09 7.70 -14.57
C ILE A 134 0.48 9.15 -14.30
N CYS A 135 1.63 9.56 -14.81
CA CYS A 135 2.10 10.93 -14.69
C CYS A 135 2.44 11.50 -16.08
N GLY A 136 1.91 12.70 -16.33
CA GLY A 136 2.23 13.55 -17.46
C GLY A 136 2.28 15.01 -17.02
N HIS A 137 3.25 15.77 -17.51
CA HIS A 137 3.39 17.18 -17.16
C HIS A 137 2.21 18.01 -17.71
N GLY A 138 1.58 18.81 -16.85
CA GLY A 138 0.30 19.44 -17.16
C GLY A 138 0.29 20.37 -18.38
N GLU A 139 1.40 21.06 -18.67
CA GLU A 139 1.48 21.97 -19.82
C GLU A 139 1.80 21.29 -21.15
N THR A 140 2.50 20.15 -21.12
CA THR A 140 2.99 19.47 -22.33
C THR A 140 2.16 18.25 -22.67
N PHE A 141 1.68 17.51 -21.66
CA PHE A 141 0.80 16.36 -21.82
C PHE A 141 -0.67 16.78 -21.83
N GLY A 142 -1.04 17.76 -20.99
CA GLY A 142 -2.42 18.23 -20.85
C GLY A 142 -3.24 17.39 -19.87
N LEU A 143 -4.13 18.06 -19.12
CA LEU A 143 -4.98 17.39 -18.13
C LEU A 143 -6.10 16.55 -18.77
N ASP A 144 -6.67 17.03 -19.88
CA ASP A 144 -7.75 16.33 -20.58
C ASP A 144 -7.25 15.04 -21.27
N GLU A 145 -6.00 15.01 -21.74
CA GLU A 145 -5.37 13.81 -22.30
C GLU A 145 -4.99 12.79 -21.23
N LEU A 146 -4.72 13.26 -20.00
CA LEU A 146 -4.35 12.40 -18.86
C LEU A 146 -5.55 11.60 -18.30
N TYR A 147 -6.78 12.07 -18.46
CA TYR A 147 -8.01 11.47 -17.92
C TYR A 147 -8.81 10.68 -18.95
#